data_AF-A0AAU4F7R5-F1
#
_entry.id   AF-A0AAU4F7R5-F1
#
_cell.length_a   1.000
_cell.length_b   1.000
_cell.length_c   1.000
_cell.angle_alpha   90.00
_cell.angle_beta   90.00
_cell.angle_gamma   90.00
#
_symmetry.space_group_name_H-M   'P 1'
#
loop_
_entity.id
_entity.type
_entity.pdbx_description
1 polymer ?
#
loop_
_entity_poly.entity_id
_entity_poly.type
_entity_poly.pdbx_seq_one_letter_code
_entity_poly.pdbx_strand_id
1 'polypeptide(L)' 'MRIESDGHSRGNPRLYELVENAPKEGPGPTVWAWPQLIGFLKVAGQPVAGPWPPHQRPRPEPEEDTLPVAVPDED' A
#
# COMPACT_ATOMS: atom_id res chain seq x y z
N MET A 1 14.76 1.52 -14.59
CA MET A 1 13.90 2.72 -14.69
C MET A 1 13.52 3.13 -13.28
N ARG A 2 14.04 4.26 -12.75
CA ARG A 2 13.62 4.78 -11.44
C ARG A 2 12.37 5.62 -11.69
N ILE A 3 11.21 5.08 -11.35
CA ILE A 3 9.98 5.86 -11.31
C ILE A 3 10.04 6.63 -9.99
N GLU A 4 10.62 7.82 -10.02
CA GLU A 4 10.34 8.82 -9.01
C GLU A 4 8.87 9.21 -9.20
N SER A 5 8.04 8.88 -8.21
CA SER A 5 6.61 9.20 -8.25
C SER A 5 6.46 10.71 -8.10
N ASP A 6 6.01 11.37 -9.17
CA ASP A 6 5.51 12.74 -9.20
C ASP A 6 4.24 12.94 -8.34
N GLY A 7 3.75 11.86 -7.72
CA GLY A 7 2.51 11.84 -6.97
C GLY A 7 1.26 11.86 -7.83
N HIS A 8 1.38 11.68 -9.16
CA HIS A 8 0.27 11.53 -10.11
C HIS A 8 0.60 10.35 -11.05
N SER A 9 0.93 9.20 -10.48
CA SER A 9 1.40 8.04 -11.25
C SER A 9 0.24 7.41 -12.03
N ARG A 10 0.18 7.70 -13.34
CA ARG A 10 -0.72 7.03 -14.30
C ARG A 10 -0.62 5.51 -14.14
N GLY A 11 -1.67 4.90 -13.61
CA GLY A 11 -1.80 3.44 -13.43
C GLY A 11 -1.62 2.91 -12.00
N ASN A 12 -1.12 3.73 -11.05
CA ASN A 12 -1.01 3.33 -9.65
C ASN A 12 -1.25 4.54 -8.73
N PRO A 13 -2.52 4.95 -8.57
CA PRO A 13 -2.87 6.08 -7.71
C PRO A 13 -2.61 5.75 -6.25
N ARG A 14 -2.37 6.78 -5.44
CA ARG A 14 -2.28 6.62 -3.99
C ARG A 14 -3.64 6.25 -3.44
N LEU A 15 -3.64 5.52 -2.32
CA LEU A 15 -4.89 5.10 -1.69
C LEU A 15 -5.79 6.29 -1.30
N TYR A 16 -5.21 7.44 -0.96
CA TYR A 16 -5.97 8.69 -0.75
C TYR A 16 -6.64 9.22 -2.03
N GLU A 17 -5.96 9.18 -3.17
CA GLU A 17 -6.49 9.70 -4.45
C GLU A 17 -7.74 8.93 -4.90
N LEU A 18 -7.83 7.64 -4.57
CA LEU A 18 -9.01 6.82 -4.83
C LEU A 18 -10.26 7.29 -4.08
N VAL A 19 -10.08 7.90 -2.92
CA VAL A 19 -11.19 8.30 -2.02
C VAL A 19 -11.36 9.81 -1.91
N GLU A 20 -10.48 10.60 -2.52
CA GLU A 20 -10.47 12.07 -2.40
C GLU A 20 -11.80 12.70 -2.81
N ASN A 21 -12.43 12.17 -3.86
CA ASN A 21 -13.70 12.66 -4.39
C ASN A 21 -14.91 11.82 -3.95
N ALA A 22 -14.74 10.95 -2.95
CA ALA A 22 -15.83 10.14 -2.44
C ALA A 22 -16.89 11.03 -1.72
N PRO A 23 -18.19 10.69 -1.82
CA PRO A 23 -19.25 11.43 -1.14
C PRO A 23 -19.00 11.56 0.38
N LYS A 24 -19.26 12.74 0.92
CA LYS A 24 -19.12 13.01 2.36
C LYS A 24 -20.27 12.49 3.20
N GLU A 25 -21.44 12.36 2.57
CA GLU A 25 -22.69 11.96 3.20
C GLU A 25 -23.27 10.73 2.50
N GLY A 26 -24.08 9.96 3.23
CA GLY A 26 -24.73 8.76 2.72
C GLY A 26 -25.62 8.10 3.77
N PRO A 27 -26.26 6.95 3.44
CA PRO A 27 -27.13 6.22 4.36
C PRO A 27 -26.45 5.69 5.63
N GLY A 28 -25.11 5.73 5.67
CA GLY A 28 -24.31 5.34 6.82
C GLY A 28 -22.98 6.12 6.84
N PRO A 29 -22.10 5.82 7.81
CA PRO A 29 -20.81 6.49 7.93
C PRO A 29 -19.97 6.35 6.66
N THR A 30 -19.53 7.48 6.11
CA THR A 30 -18.59 7.52 4.99
C THR A 30 -17.15 7.45 5.51
N VAL A 31 -16.16 7.25 4.63
CA VAL A 31 -14.74 7.24 5.00
C VAL A 31 -14.31 8.51 5.78
N TRP A 32 -15.04 9.60 5.59
CA TRP A 32 -14.83 10.89 6.24
C TRP A 32 -15.16 10.88 7.74
N ALA A 33 -15.86 9.87 8.25
CA ALA A 33 -16.07 9.66 9.69
C ALA A 33 -14.78 9.26 10.43
N TRP A 34 -13.70 8.90 9.73
CA TRP A 34 -12.41 8.50 10.29
C TRP A 34 -11.28 9.48 9.90
N PRO A 35 -11.21 10.68 10.53
CA PRO A 35 -10.25 11.70 10.15
C PRO A 35 -8.79 11.26 10.35
N GLN A 36 -8.51 10.37 11.31
CA GLN A 36 -7.17 9.81 11.53
C GLN A 36 -6.75 8.90 10.37
N LEU A 37 -7.68 8.09 9.85
CA LEU A 37 -7.44 7.25 8.68
C LEU A 37 -7.17 8.12 7.45
N ILE A 38 -8.01 9.13 7.20
CA ILE A 38 -7.79 10.07 6.09
C ILE A 38 -6.45 10.80 6.23
N GLY A 39 -6.09 11.25 7.44
CA GLY A 39 -4.80 11.88 7.72
C GLY A 39 -3.64 10.93 7.43
N PHE A 40 -3.73 9.67 7.87
CA PHE A 40 -2.75 8.65 7.57
C PHE A 40 -2.62 8.42 6.06
N LEU A 41 -3.72 8.25 5.32
CA LEU A 41 -3.70 7.99 3.88
C LEU A 41 -3.07 9.15 3.08
N LYS A 42 -3.26 10.39 3.53
CA LYS A 42 -2.61 11.56 2.94
C LYS A 42 -1.08 11.55 3.08
N VAL A 43 -0.57 10.94 4.14
CA VAL A 43 0.88 10.89 4.48
C VAL A 43 1.55 9.62 3.98
N ALA A 44 0.91 8.47 4.18
CA ALA A 44 1.46 7.14 3.91
C ALA A 44 1.80 6.90 2.44
N GLY A 45 1.19 7.67 1.52
CA GLY A 45 1.49 7.61 0.08
C GLY A 45 2.48 8.68 -0.41
N GLN A 46 2.92 9.63 0.43
CA GLN A 46 3.85 10.66 -0.02
C GLN A 46 5.18 10.03 -0.47
N PRO A 47 5.85 10.61 -1.47
CA PRO A 47 7.17 10.11 -1.86
C PRO A 47 8.07 10.20 -0.64
N VAL A 48 8.84 9.14 -0.38
CA VAL A 48 9.89 9.21 0.64
C VAL A 48 10.79 10.38 0.27
N ALA A 49 10.88 11.37 1.16
CA ALA A 49 11.67 12.56 0.91
C ALA A 49 13.15 12.17 0.82
N GLY A 50 13.73 12.35 -0.36
CA GLY A 50 15.15 12.10 -0.62
C GLY A 50 15.45 10.71 -1.19
N PRO A 51 16.72 10.48 -1.57
CA PRO A 51 17.14 9.18 -2.06
C PRO A 51 16.93 8.13 -0.96
N TRP A 52 16.46 6.95 -1.36
CA TRP A 52 16.46 5.79 -0.47
C TRP A 52 17.84 5.60 0.19
N PRO A 53 17.90 5.18 1.46
CA PRO A 53 19.16 5.03 2.16
C PRO A 53 20.15 4.17 1.35
N PRO A 54 21.42 4.60 1.22
CA PRO A 54 22.40 4.00 0.31
C PRO A 54 22.76 2.54 0.64
N HIS A 55 22.31 2.02 1.78
CA HIS A 55 22.58 0.68 2.29
C HIS A 55 21.38 -0.27 2.20
N GLN A 56 20.31 0.10 1.49
CA GLN A 56 19.25 -0.86 1.19
C GLN A 56 19.83 -1.96 0.30
N ARG A 57 19.99 -3.14 0.88
CA ARG A 57 20.22 -4.35 0.09
C ARG A 57 18.92 -4.65 -0.66
N PRO A 58 18.98 -5.13 -1.91
CA PRO A 58 17.82 -5.73 -2.54
C PRO A 58 17.14 -6.69 -1.56
N ARG A 59 15.81 -6.70 -1.54
CA ARG A 59 15.08 -7.76 -0.86
C ARG A 59 15.66 -9.09 -1.37
N PRO A 60 16.04 -10.04 -0.50
CA PRO A 60 16.38 -11.38 -0.95
C PRO A 60 15.29 -11.87 -1.90
N GLU A 61 15.67 -12.54 -2.99
CA GLU A 61 14.66 -13.20 -3.83
C GLU A 61 13.78 -14.05 -2.90
N PRO A 62 12.45 -13.97 -3.02
CA PRO A 62 11.59 -14.84 -2.24
C PRO A 62 12.02 -16.27 -2.54
N GLU A 63 12.44 -17.00 -1.51
CA GLU A 63 12.55 -18.44 -1.62
C GLU A 63 11.16 -18.97 -1.98
N GLU A 64 11.08 -20.07 -2.74
CA GLU A 64 9.80 -20.74 -2.93
C GLU A 64 9.23 -21.02 -1.55
N ASP A 65 8.08 -20.41 -1.26
CA ASP A 65 7.38 -20.60 0.00
C ASP A 65 7.02 -22.09 0.06
N THR A 66 7.83 -22.87 0.78
CA THR A 66 7.61 -24.31 0.92
C THR A 66 6.25 -24.50 1.56
N LEU A 67 5.24 -24.79 0.73
CA LEU A 67 3.90 -25.10 1.19
C LEU A 67 3.98 -26.30 2.15
N PRO A 68 3.07 -26.40 3.14
CA PRO A 68 2.98 -27.58 3.98
C PRO A 68 2.86 -28.84 3.11
N VAL A 69 3.69 -29.85 3.38
CA VAL A 69 3.58 -31.17 2.76
C VAL A 69 2.42 -31.90 3.43
N ALA A 70 1.45 -32.37 2.65
CA ALA A 70 0.37 -33.21 3.15
C ALA A 70 0.94 -34.55 3.62
N VAL A 71 0.78 -34.88 4.91
CA VAL A 71 1.10 -36.19 5.48
C VAL A 71 -0.19 -37.02 5.48
N PRO A 72 -0.23 -38.18 4.81
CA PRO A 72 -1.38 -39.07 4.90
C PRO A 72 -1.48 -39.69 6.31
N ASP A 73 -2.70 -39.89 6.81
CA ASP A 73 -2.93 -40.70 8.01
C ASP A 73 -2.50 -42.15 7.72
N GLU A 74 -1.86 -42.82 8.69
CA GLU A 74 -1.59 -44.26 8.63
C GLU A 74 -2.89 -45.04 8.91
N ASP A 75 -3.26 -45.97 8.01
CA ASP A 75 -4.40 -46.90 8.18
C ASP A 75 -4.19 -47.90 9.34
#